data_AF-A0A2W0ZV05-F1
#
_entry.id   AF-A0A2W0ZV05-F1
#
_cell.length_a   1.000
_cell.length_b   1.000
_cell.length_c   1.000
_cell.angle_alpha   90.00
_cell.angle_beta   90.00
_cell.angle_gamma   90.00
#
_symmetry.space_group_name_H-M   'P 1'
#
loop_
_entity.id
_entity.type
_entity.pdbx_description
1 polymer ?
#
loop_
_entity_poly.entity_id
_entity_poly.type
_entity_poly.pdbx_seq_one_letter_code
_entity_poly.pdbx_strand_id
1 'polypeptide(L)'
;MVNNLTPMQSETIIEKKQASAFFDTSLELKLNDQSIDTVIIAGCTTSGCVRASVVDCISFNFIPLIVKECVGDRTLESHELSLFEMNNKYADVVSLKDTLYYINNLDKQI
;
A
#
# COMPACT_ATOMS: atom_id res chain seq x y z
N MET A 1 6.76 -13.00 10.85
CA MET A 1 5.32 -12.66 10.77
C MET A 1 4.79 -12.48 12.18
N VAL A 2 3.89 -11.54 12.40
CA VAL A 2 3.09 -11.50 13.63
C VAL A 2 1.98 -12.54 13.49
N ASN A 3 1.68 -13.31 14.54
CA ASN A 3 0.80 -14.49 14.45
C ASN A 3 -0.56 -14.24 13.77
N ASN A 4 -1.13 -13.03 13.93
CA ASN A 4 -2.43 -12.65 13.38
C ASN A 4 -2.38 -12.08 11.95
N LEU A 5 -1.21 -12.10 11.29
CA LEU A 5 -0.99 -11.62 9.92
C LEU A 5 -0.16 -12.63 9.12
N THR A 6 -0.37 -13.93 9.38
CA THR A 6 0.29 -14.98 8.61
C THR A 6 -0.40 -15.10 7.25
N PRO A 7 0.34 -15.06 6.13
CA PRO A 7 -0.27 -15.14 4.81
C PRO A 7 -1.01 -16.45 4.60
N MET A 8 -2.10 -16.38 3.85
CA MET A 8 -2.79 -17.56 3.35
C MET A 8 -1.93 -18.25 2.28
N GLN A 9 -2.18 -19.53 2.03
CA GLN A 9 -1.39 -20.32 1.07
C GLN A 9 -1.39 -19.75 -0.36
N SER A 10 -2.47 -19.06 -0.75
CA SER A 10 -2.62 -18.42 -2.06
C SER A 10 -2.01 -17.02 -2.14
N GLU A 11 -1.56 -16.45 -1.03
CA GLU A 11 -1.02 -15.09 -1.01
C GLU A 11 0.47 -15.08 -1.39
N THR A 12 0.84 -14.07 -2.18
CA THR A 12 2.22 -13.90 -2.61
C THR A 12 3.04 -13.24 -1.51
N ILE A 13 4.22 -13.79 -1.23
CA ILE A 13 5.24 -13.17 -0.37
C ILE A 13 6.34 -12.60 -1.26
N ILE A 14 6.71 -11.33 -1.02
CA ILE A 14 7.84 -10.67 -1.69
C ILE A 14 8.85 -10.29 -0.62
N GLU A 15 10.04 -10.88 -0.72
CA GLU A 15 11.18 -10.47 0.09
C GLU A 15 11.86 -9.25 -0.54
N LYS A 16 12.02 -8.19 0.24
CA LYS A 16 12.68 -6.96 -0.21
C LYS A 16 13.86 -6.62 0.69
N LYS A 17 14.92 -6.08 0.09
CA LYS A 17 16.12 -5.61 0.82
C LYS A 17 16.13 -4.11 1.05
N GLN A 18 15.31 -3.37 0.33
CA GLN A 18 15.24 -1.91 0.37
C GLN A 18 13.90 -1.41 0.91
N ALA A 19 13.75 -0.09 1.03
CA ALA A 19 12.57 0.55 1.60
C ALA A 19 11.32 0.26 0.77
N SER A 20 11.35 0.57 -0.53
CA SER A 20 10.24 0.32 -1.45
C SER A 20 10.02 -1.18 -1.68
N ALA A 21 8.76 -1.59 -1.76
CA ALA A 21 8.38 -2.94 -2.16
C ALA A 21 8.59 -3.21 -3.66
N PHE A 22 8.73 -2.16 -4.48
CA PHE A 22 8.94 -2.26 -5.92
C PHE A 22 10.42 -2.35 -6.30
N PHE A 23 11.27 -1.64 -5.56
CA PHE A 23 12.69 -1.55 -5.89
C PHE A 23 13.40 -2.90 -5.80
N ASP A 24 13.94 -3.37 -6.93
CA ASP A 24 14.68 -4.63 -7.06
C ASP A 24 13.83 -5.85 -6.60
N THR A 25 12.54 -5.85 -6.93
CA THR A 25 11.64 -6.98 -6.70
C THR A 25 10.80 -7.30 -7.95
N SER A 26 10.02 -8.38 -7.89
CA SER A 26 9.08 -8.75 -8.94
C SER A 26 7.67 -8.16 -8.75
N LEU A 27 7.48 -7.16 -7.88
CA LEU A 27 6.13 -6.69 -7.52
C LEU A 27 5.42 -6.06 -8.72
N GLU A 28 6.06 -5.13 -9.42
CA GLU A 28 5.43 -4.43 -10.56
C GLU A 28 5.03 -5.41 -11.67
N LEU A 29 5.93 -6.31 -12.07
CA LEU A 29 5.65 -7.33 -13.09
C LEU A 29 4.41 -8.16 -12.72
N LYS A 30 4.30 -8.58 -11.46
CA LYS A 30 3.15 -9.37 -10.99
C LYS A 30 1.84 -8.59 -11.03
N LEU A 31 1.86 -7.31 -10.65
CA LEU A 31 0.67 -6.47 -10.69
C LEU A 31 0.20 -6.26 -12.14
N ASN A 32 1.15 -6.02 -13.05
CA ASN A 32 0.87 -5.87 -14.48
C ASN A 32 0.34 -7.17 -15.12
N ASP A 33 0.93 -8.33 -14.80
CA ASP A 33 0.46 -9.63 -15.28
C ASP A 33 -1.00 -9.91 -14.83
N GLN A 34 -1.42 -9.35 -13.70
CA GLN A 34 -2.78 -9.45 -13.17
C GLN A 34 -3.70 -8.32 -13.62
N SER A 35 -3.23 -7.41 -14.48
CA SER A 35 -3.99 -6.24 -14.96
C SER A 35 -4.53 -5.36 -13.82
N ILE A 36 -3.78 -5.27 -12.72
CA ILE A 36 -4.12 -4.41 -11.57
C ILE A 36 -3.78 -2.97 -11.91
N ASP A 37 -4.69 -2.04 -11.64
CA ASP A 37 -4.48 -0.60 -11.78
C ASP A 37 -4.30 0.13 -10.44
N THR A 38 -4.82 -0.45 -9.35
CA THR A 38 -4.95 0.20 -8.05
C THR A 38 -4.34 -0.67 -6.95
N VAL A 39 -3.54 -0.06 -6.08
CA VAL A 39 -2.85 -0.75 -4.99
C VAL A 39 -3.26 -0.14 -3.65
N ILE A 40 -3.88 -0.94 -2.80
CA ILE A 40 -4.18 -0.58 -1.41
C ILE A 40 -2.95 -0.89 -0.56
N ILE A 41 -2.43 0.13 0.14
CA ILE A 41 -1.17 0.08 0.86
C ILE A 41 -1.42 0.18 2.37
N ALA A 42 -0.86 -0.79 3.10
CA ALA A 42 -0.87 -0.89 4.56
C ALA A 42 0.52 -1.30 5.08
N GLY A 43 0.75 -1.15 6.39
CA GLY A 43 1.97 -1.63 7.06
C GLY A 43 2.83 -0.51 7.66
N CYS A 44 4.14 -0.74 7.77
CA CYS A 44 5.05 0.16 8.47
C CYS A 44 6.48 0.18 7.89
N THR A 45 7.25 1.27 8.05
CA THR A 45 6.83 2.55 8.62
C THR A 45 6.25 3.52 7.59
N THR A 46 5.28 4.33 8.01
CA THR A 46 4.59 5.34 7.17
C THR A 46 5.58 6.26 6.44
N SER A 47 6.53 6.83 7.17
CA SER A 47 7.55 7.75 6.63
C SER A 47 8.66 7.06 5.84
N GLY A 48 8.79 5.73 5.95
CA GLY A 48 9.86 4.95 5.35
C GLY A 48 9.35 4.06 4.22
N CYS A 49 9.17 2.77 4.53
CA CYS A 49 8.84 1.75 3.54
C CYS A 49 7.50 2.01 2.84
N VAL A 50 6.50 2.52 3.55
CA VAL A 50 5.20 2.88 2.96
C VAL A 50 5.39 4.01 1.97
N ARG A 51 5.99 5.13 2.38
CA ARG A 51 6.26 6.28 1.48
C ARG A 51 7.09 5.91 0.26
N ALA A 52 8.16 5.14 0.45
CA ALA A 52 8.99 4.69 -0.67
C ALA A 52 8.19 3.84 -1.66
N SER A 53 7.34 2.93 -1.17
CA SER A 53 6.49 2.10 -2.01
C SER A 53 5.40 2.92 -2.72
N VAL A 54 4.83 3.93 -2.06
CA VAL A 54 3.83 4.84 -2.65
C VAL A 54 4.41 5.62 -3.83
N VAL A 55 5.63 6.17 -3.67
CA VAL A 55 6.30 6.93 -4.73
C VAL A 55 6.64 6.02 -5.92
N ASP A 56 7.09 4.78 -5.68
CA ASP A 56 7.33 3.85 -6.79
C ASP A 56 6.03 3.37 -7.42
N CYS A 57 4.97 3.14 -6.63
CA CYS A 57 3.64 2.74 -7.11
C CYS A 57 3.13 3.70 -8.19
N ILE A 58 3.16 5.01 -7.91
CA ILE A 58 2.78 6.03 -8.91
C ILE A 58 3.79 6.12 -10.06
N SER A 59 5.08 5.91 -9.81
CA SER A 59 6.12 5.92 -10.86
C SER A 59 5.95 4.78 -11.87
N PHE A 60 5.34 3.66 -11.45
CA PHE A 60 4.96 2.54 -12.31
C PHE A 60 3.52 2.63 -12.83
N ASN A 61 2.85 3.78 -12.67
CA ASN A 61 1.49 4.07 -13.16
C ASN A 61 0.35 3.29 -12.48
N PHE A 62 0.55 2.81 -11.25
CA PHE A 62 -0.55 2.31 -10.41
C PHE A 62 -1.13 3.45 -9.56
N ILE A 63 -2.38 3.31 -9.13
CA ILE A 63 -3.10 4.24 -8.25
C ILE A 63 -2.91 3.79 -6.79
N PRO A 64 -2.10 4.48 -5.97
CA PRO A 64 -1.92 4.11 -4.57
C PRO A 64 -3.04 4.67 -3.69
N LEU A 65 -3.63 3.79 -2.89
CA LEU A 65 -4.57 4.13 -1.81
C LEU A 65 -3.93 3.77 -0.46
N ILE A 66 -3.71 4.75 0.41
CA ILE A 66 -3.15 4.53 1.74
C ILE A 66 -4.30 4.44 2.75
N VAL A 67 -4.44 3.29 3.42
CA VAL A 67 -5.46 3.13 4.46
C VAL A 67 -4.92 3.70 5.77
N LYS A 68 -5.43 4.87 6.18
CA LYS A 68 -4.89 5.66 7.30
C LYS A 68 -4.71 4.82 8.58
N GLU A 69 -5.73 4.06 8.94
CA GLU A 69 -5.76 3.25 10.16
C GLU A 69 -4.91 1.97 10.08
N CYS A 70 -4.43 1.60 8.89
CA CYS A 70 -3.62 0.40 8.66
C CYS A 70 -2.15 0.70 8.37
N VAL A 71 -1.72 1.96 8.49
CA VAL A 71 -0.30 2.34 8.45
C VAL A 71 0.16 2.87 9.80
N GLY A 72 1.43 2.68 10.11
CA GLY A 72 1.99 3.11 11.40
C GLY A 72 3.45 3.52 11.31
N ASP A 73 3.87 4.37 12.25
CA ASP A 73 5.25 4.80 12.43
C ASP A 73 5.65 4.76 13.91
N ARG A 74 6.94 5.00 14.18
CA ARG A 74 7.49 5.06 15.54
C ARG A 74 7.12 6.35 16.28
N THR A 75 6.84 7.41 15.53
CA THR A 75 6.51 8.75 16.06
C THR A 75 5.31 9.30 15.31
N LEU A 76 4.41 9.98 16.03
CA LEU A 76 3.19 10.55 15.46
C LEU A 76 3.49 11.66 14.44
N GLU A 77 4.53 12.46 14.69
CA GLU A 77 4.91 13.60 13.85
C GLU A 77 5.34 13.14 12.46
N SER A 78 6.26 12.15 12.38
CA SER A 78 6.68 11.59 11.10
C SER A 78 5.54 10.88 10.36
N HIS A 79 4.63 10.23 11.11
CA HIS A 79 3.45 9.58 10.55
C HIS A 79 2.52 10.59 9.86
N GLU A 80 2.06 11.60 10.60
CA GLU A 80 1.08 12.59 10.10
C GLU A 80 1.68 13.46 8.99
N LEU A 81 2.94 13.90 9.11
CA LEU A 81 3.58 14.66 8.05
C LEU A 81 3.71 13.85 6.74
N SER A 82 4.08 12.58 6.85
CA SER A 82 4.22 11.72 5.67
C SER A 82 2.87 11.45 5.01
N LEU A 83 1.81 11.19 5.80
CA LEU A 83 0.46 11.06 5.26
C LEU A 83 0.01 12.34 4.56
N PHE A 84 0.22 13.49 5.19
CA PHE A 84 -0.11 14.79 4.60
C PHE A 84 0.61 14.99 3.27
N GLU A 85 1.92 14.78 3.20
CA GLU A 85 2.68 14.93 1.96
C GLU A 85 2.22 13.98 0.86
N MET A 86 2.01 12.71 1.20
CA MET A 86 1.57 11.70 0.24
C MET A 86 0.17 12.01 -0.29
N ASN A 87 -0.76 12.44 0.57
CA ASN A 87 -2.12 12.81 0.16
C ASN A 87 -2.17 13.98 -0.82
N ASN A 88 -1.19 14.90 -0.73
CA ASN A 88 -1.14 16.08 -1.59
C ASN A 88 -0.48 15.82 -2.95
N LYS A 89 0.26 14.71 -3.11
CA LYS A 89 1.21 14.55 -4.22
C LYS A 89 1.19 13.20 -4.91
N TYR A 90 0.95 12.12 -4.17
CA TYR A 90 1.31 10.78 -4.62
C TYR A 90 0.19 9.75 -4.48
N ALA A 91 -0.74 9.92 -3.53
CA ALA A 91 -1.76 8.93 -3.20
C ALA A 91 -3.01 9.57 -2.62
N ASP A 92 -4.11 8.83 -2.57
CA ASP A 92 -5.24 9.17 -1.73
C ASP A 92 -5.08 8.48 -0.36
N VAL A 93 -5.19 9.25 0.72
CA VAL A 93 -5.27 8.73 2.08
C VAL A 93 -6.73 8.53 2.44
N VAL A 94 -7.14 7.27 2.53
CA VAL A 94 -8.53 6.84 2.71
C VAL A 94 -8.75 6.23 4.10
N SER A 95 -10.00 6.25 4.57
CA SER A 95 -10.39 5.57 5.81
C SER A 95 -10.52 4.07 5.59
N LEU A 96 -10.28 3.28 6.64
CA LEU A 96 -10.55 1.85 6.65
C LEU A 96 -12.02 1.55 6.32
N LYS A 97 -12.93 2.38 6.84
CA LYS A 97 -14.37 2.24 6.60
C LYS A 97 -14.69 2.33 5.10
N ASP A 98 -14.19 3.37 4.43
CA ASP A 98 -14.47 3.59 3.00
C ASP A 98 -13.79 2.52 2.14
N THR A 99 -12.59 2.08 2.54
CA THR A 99 -11.86 1.00 1.88
C THR A 99 -12.63 -0.32 1.95
N LEU A 100 -13.12 -0.70 3.13
CA LEU A 100 -13.93 -1.91 3.30
C LEU A 100 -15.25 -1.80 2.55
N TYR A 101 -15.87 -0.61 2.53
CA TYR A 101 -17.07 -0.39 1.74
C TYR A 101 -16.80 -0.59 0.24
N TYR A 102 -15.70 -0.05 -0.28
CA TYR A 102 -15.28 -0.23 -1.67
C TYR A 102 -15.08 -1.72 -2.01
N ILE A 103 -14.23 -2.43 -1.25
CA ILE A 103 -13.92 -3.85 -1.51
C ILE A 103 -15.18 -4.72 -1.51
N ASN A 104 -16.06 -4.55 -0.52
CA ASN A 104 -17.28 -5.34 -0.40
C ASN A 104 -18.33 -5.06 -1.49
N ASN A 105 -18.09 -4.07 -2.36
CA ASN A 105 -18.98 -3.72 -3.46
C ASN A 105 -18.30 -3.78 -4.85
N LEU A 106 -17.08 -4.33 -4.95
CA LEU A 106 -16.37 -4.52 -6.22
C LEU A 106 -17.16 -5.42 -7.20
N ASP A 107 -17.68 -6.55 -6.72
CA ASP A 107 -18.38 -7.53 -7.56
C ASP A 107 -19.84 -7.16 -7.91
N LYS A 108 -20.35 -6.03 -7.40
CA LYS A 108 -21.75 -5.62 -7.63
C LYS A 108 -21.91 -4.65 -8.80
N GLN A 109 -20.81 -4.33 -9.50
CA GLN A 109 -20.80 -3.37 -10.61
C GLN A 109 -20.56 -4.02 -11.98
N ILE A 110 -20.54 -5.36 -12.04
CA ILE A 110 -20.48 -6.15 -13.28
C ILE A 110 -21.80 -6.90 -13.48
#